data_AF-A0A4P6KFD9-F1
#
_entry.id   AF-A0A4P6KFD9-F1
#
_cell.length_a   1.000
_cell.length_b   1.000
_cell.length_c   1.000
_cell.angle_alpha   90.00
_cell.angle_beta   90.00
_cell.angle_gamma   90.00
#
_symmetry.space_group_name_H-M   'P 1'
#
loop_
_entity.id
_entity.type
_entity.pdbx_description
1 polymer ?
#
loop_
_entity_poly.entity_id
_entity_poly.type
_entity_poly.pdbx_seq_one_letter_code
_entity_poly.pdbx_strand_id
1 'polypeptide(L)'
;MSQSPEPTEQDPVTPSRRDRLRPLELVGFSGVLGVFAGLIVLMATRDWVLSLIFLAVGFIVSVMMVALVGLGGKPSAEDLEARKDLRRPDDTNWH
;
A
#
# COMPACT_ATOMS: atom_id res chain seq x y z
N MET A 1 -11.02 -48.15 0.30
CA MET A 1 -10.16 -47.92 -0.87
C MET A 1 -9.68 -46.48 -0.78
N SER A 2 -8.37 -46.28 -0.90
CA SER A 2 -7.62 -45.03 -0.74
C SER A 2 -7.97 -44.00 -1.83
N GLN A 3 -8.32 -42.77 -1.43
CA GLN A 3 -8.16 -41.60 -2.31
C GLN A 3 -7.45 -40.49 -1.54
N SER A 4 -6.29 -40.12 -2.08
CA SER A 4 -5.29 -39.18 -1.61
C SER A 4 -5.84 -37.76 -1.39
N PRO A 5 -5.19 -36.93 -0.54
CA PRO A 5 -5.53 -35.52 -0.39
C PRO A 5 -5.33 -34.82 -1.75
N GLU A 6 -6.41 -34.29 -2.33
CA GLU A 6 -6.30 -33.44 -3.52
C GLU A 6 -5.62 -32.14 -3.10
N PRO A 7 -4.46 -31.77 -3.68
CA PRO A 7 -3.83 -30.49 -3.40
C PRO A 7 -4.76 -29.40 -3.92
N THR A 8 -5.22 -28.51 -3.04
CA THR A 8 -5.85 -27.25 -3.43
C THR A 8 -4.83 -26.48 -4.29
N GLU A 9 -4.97 -26.53 -5.61
CA GLU A 9 -4.33 -25.62 -6.55
C GLU A 9 -4.91 -24.23 -6.27
N GLN A 10 -4.31 -23.56 -5.28
CA GLN A 10 -4.45 -22.13 -5.09
C GLN A 10 -3.76 -21.50 -6.29
N ASP A 11 -4.52 -21.25 -7.35
CA ASP A 11 -4.05 -20.51 -8.51
C ASP A 11 -3.42 -19.21 -7.96
N PRO A 12 -2.10 -19.00 -8.12
CA PRO A 12 -1.45 -17.84 -7.54
C PRO A 12 -2.05 -16.62 -8.21
N VAL A 13 -2.85 -15.85 -7.45
CA VAL A 13 -3.33 -14.52 -7.83
C VAL A 13 -2.10 -13.67 -8.06
N THR A 14 -1.61 -13.71 -9.29
CA THR A 14 -0.36 -13.06 -9.67
C THR A 14 -0.76 -11.62 -9.94
N PRO A 15 -0.44 -10.68 -9.04
CA PRO A 15 -0.91 -9.30 -9.19
C PRO A 15 -0.46 -8.78 -10.54
N SER A 16 -1.41 -8.20 -11.29
CA SER A 16 -1.14 -7.60 -12.58
C SER A 16 -0.01 -6.58 -12.42
N ARG A 17 0.86 -6.46 -13.43
CA ARG A 17 2.00 -5.51 -13.38
C ARG A 17 1.53 -4.09 -13.03
N ARG A 18 0.28 -3.75 -13.35
CA ARG A 18 -0.36 -2.47 -13.02
C ARG A 18 -0.63 -2.28 -11.52
N ASP A 19 -0.97 -3.35 -10.79
CA ASP A 19 -1.22 -3.26 -9.34
C ASP A 19 0.06 -3.10 -8.54
N ARG A 20 1.17 -3.62 -9.07
CA ARG A 20 2.50 -3.38 -8.49
C ARG A 20 2.99 -1.95 -8.68
N LEU A 21 2.43 -1.20 -9.62
CA LEU A 21 2.87 0.17 -9.94
C LEU A 21 2.10 1.24 -9.15
N ARG A 22 0.87 0.98 -8.69
CA ARG A 22 0.09 1.94 -7.87
C ARG A 22 0.82 2.38 -6.59
N PRO A 23 1.49 1.48 -5.83
CA PRO A 23 2.26 1.89 -4.65
C PRO A 23 3.45 2.78 -5.02
N LEU A 24 4.06 2.55 -6.18
CA LEU A 24 5.24 3.30 -6.63
C LEU A 24 4.87 4.75 -6.99
N GLU A 25 3.71 4.98 -7.58
CA GLU A 25 3.20 6.33 -7.85
C GLU A 25 3.00 7.14 -6.57
N LEU A 26 2.47 6.52 -5.51
CA LEU A 26 2.25 7.17 -4.21
C LEU A 26 3.58 7.55 -3.54
N VAL A 27 4.59 6.68 -3.61
CA VAL A 27 5.95 6.96 -3.10
C VAL A 27 6.62 8.06 -3.92
N GLY A 28 6.45 8.05 -5.25
CA GLY A 28 6.95 9.11 -6.12
C GLY A 28 6.35 10.47 -5.76
N PHE A 29 5.03 10.52 -5.54
CA PHE A 29 4.33 11.76 -5.16
C PHE A 29 4.76 12.28 -3.78
N SER A 30 4.95 11.39 -2.79
CA SER A 30 5.46 11.79 -1.46
C SER A 30 6.90 12.31 -1.53
N GLY A 31 7.72 11.74 -2.43
CA GLY A 31 9.07 12.23 -2.73
C GLY A 31 9.08 13.67 -3.24
N VAL A 32 8.21 13.99 -4.21
CA VAL A 32 8.09 15.37 -4.75
C VAL A 32 7.68 16.35 -3.65
N LEU A 33 6.69 15.97 -2.82
CA LEU A 33 6.26 16.81 -1.69
C LEU A 33 7.37 17.01 -0.65
N GLY A 34 8.15 15.97 -0.35
CA GLY A 34 9.29 16.07 0.58
C GLY A 34 10.40 16.98 0.05
N VAL A 35 10.75 16.86 -1.23
CA VAL A 35 11.73 17.75 -1.89
C VAL A 35 11.25 19.20 -1.88
N PHE A 36 9.97 19.44 -2.19
CA PHE A 36 9.38 20.78 -2.16
C PHE A 36 9.42 21.41 -0.76
N ALA A 37 9.02 20.66 0.26
CA ALA A 37 9.10 21.11 1.65
C ALA A 37 10.55 21.41 2.08
N GLY A 38 11.49 20.53 1.74
CA GLY A 38 12.92 20.73 2.01
C GLY A 38 13.50 21.98 1.32
N LEU A 39 13.12 22.24 0.07
CA LEU A 39 13.50 23.44 -0.68
C LEU A 39 12.97 24.72 -0.02
N ILE A 40 11.72 24.72 0.44
CA ILE A 40 11.14 25.86 1.17
C ILE A 40 11.95 26.14 2.43
N VAL A 41 12.28 25.12 3.21
CA VAL A 41 13.05 25.31 4.45
C VAL A 41 14.46 25.81 4.15
N LEU A 42 15.13 25.26 3.12
CA LEU A 42 16.44 25.73 2.69
C LEU A 42 16.40 27.21 2.26
N MET A 43 15.38 27.63 1.51
CA MET A 43 15.21 29.03 1.13
C MET A 43 14.89 29.94 2.32
N ALA A 44 14.07 29.47 3.26
CA ALA A 44 13.64 30.25 4.42
C ALA A 44 14.75 30.43 5.46
N THR A 45 15.57 29.40 5.68
CA THR A 45 16.60 29.38 6.74
C THR A 45 17.99 29.72 6.24
N ARG A 46 18.30 29.44 4.96
CA ARG A 46 19.66 29.50 4.38
C ARG A 46 20.72 28.71 5.18
N ASP A 47 20.30 27.81 6.05
CA ASP A 47 21.16 26.95 6.84
C ASP A 47 21.01 25.50 6.34
N TRP A 48 22.11 24.96 5.82
CA TRP A 48 22.14 23.63 5.22
C TRP A 48 21.82 22.52 6.23
N VAL A 49 22.30 22.62 7.48
CA VAL A 49 22.12 21.58 8.49
C VAL A 49 20.66 21.56 8.95
N LEU A 50 20.12 22.72 9.29
CA LEU A 50 18.71 22.88 9.66
C LEU A 50 17.79 22.42 8.52
N SER A 51 18.09 22.81 7.28
CA SER A 51 17.29 22.39 6.12
C SER A 51 17.25 20.87 5.93
N LEU A 52 18.37 20.17 6.17
CA LEU A 52 18.48 18.75 5.92
C LEU A 52 17.73 17.93 6.98
N ILE A 53 17.76 18.39 8.24
CA ILE A 53 16.96 17.83 9.33
C ILE A 53 15.46 17.98 9.01
N PHE A 54 15.02 19.17 8.64
CA PHE A 54 13.61 19.41 8.33
C PHE A 54 13.15 18.72 7.04
N LEU A 55 14.02 18.59 6.04
CA LEU A 55 13.74 17.80 4.84
C LEU A 55 13.51 16.34 5.21
N ALA A 56 14.38 15.76 6.04
CA ALA A 56 14.24 14.37 6.48
C ALA A 56 12.95 14.15 7.29
N VAL A 57 12.68 15.04 8.26
CA VAL A 57 11.44 14.96 9.07
C VAL A 57 10.20 15.17 8.21
N GLY A 58 10.19 16.17 7.34
CA GLY A 58 9.07 16.47 6.45
C GLY A 58 8.77 15.34 5.46
N PHE A 59 9.81 14.69 4.93
CA PHE A 59 9.67 13.52 4.08
C PHE A 59 9.06 12.31 4.82
N ILE A 60 9.50 12.04 6.05
CA ILE A 60 8.93 10.97 6.87
C ILE A 60 7.45 11.25 7.15
N VAL A 61 7.11 12.47 7.55
CA VAL A 61 5.72 12.86 7.83
C VAL A 61 4.85 12.76 6.57
N SER A 62 5.36 13.15 5.40
CA SER A 62 4.60 13.03 4.15
C SER A 62 4.33 11.57 3.76
N VAL A 63 5.33 10.70 3.87
CA VAL A 63 5.18 9.25 3.64
C VAL A 63 4.19 8.65 4.63
N MET A 64 4.29 9.00 5.91
CA MET A 64 3.34 8.56 6.93
C MET A 64 1.92 8.99 6.57
N MET A 65 1.73 10.25 6.15
CA MET A 65 0.40 10.74 5.80
C MET A 65 -0.19 9.98 4.61
N VAL A 66 0.61 9.76 3.56
CA VAL A 66 0.19 8.96 2.39
C VAL A 66 -0.14 7.52 2.79
N ALA A 67 0.67 6.91 3.66
CA ALA A 67 0.44 5.55 4.16
C ALA A 67 -0.83 5.45 5.00
N LEU A 68 -1.07 6.42 5.88
CA LEU A 68 -2.27 6.48 6.73
C LEU A 68 -3.54 6.71 5.89
N VAL A 69 -3.46 7.55 4.86
CA VAL A 69 -4.55 7.72 3.88
C VAL A 69 -4.81 6.43 3.11
N GLY A 70 -3.76 5.72 2.70
CA GLY A 70 -3.88 4.41 2.06
C GLY A 70 -4.49 3.33 2.96
N LEU A 71 -4.12 3.31 4.25
CA LEU A 71 -4.65 2.36 5.24
C LEU A 71 -6.11 2.64 5.61
N GLY A 72 -6.48 3.92 5.70
CA GLY A 72 -7.85 4.35 5.99
C GLY A 72 -8.80 4.28 4.80
N GLY A 73 -8.30 4.01 3.59
CA GLY A 73 -9.08 3.91 2.37
C GLY A 73 -10.07 2.74 2.37
N LYS A 74 -11.24 2.95 1.76
CA LYS A 74 -12.23 1.89 1.54
C LYS A 74 -11.60 0.75 0.71
N PRO A 75 -11.84 -0.53 1.06
CA PRO A 75 -11.31 -1.67 0.33
C PRO A 75 -11.61 -1.56 -1.17
N SER A 76 -10.63 -1.93 -1.99
CA SER A 76 -10.78 -1.89 -3.45
C SER A 76 -11.90 -2.84 -3.91
N ALA A 77 -12.41 -2.65 -5.13
CA ALA A 77 -13.43 -3.55 -5.68
C ALA A 77 -12.94 -5.01 -5.70
N GLU A 78 -11.66 -5.21 -5.98
CA GLU A 78 -10.97 -6.51 -5.99
C GLU A 78 -10.88 -7.13 -4.58
N ASP A 79 -10.55 -6.33 -3.55
CA ASP A 79 -10.61 -6.77 -2.15
C ASP A 79 -12.03 -7.19 -1.75
N LEU A 80 -13.04 -6.50 -2.29
CA LEU A 80 -14.43 -6.80 -2.02
C LEU A 80 -14.86 -8.12 -2.66
N GLU A 81 -14.36 -8.44 -3.86
CA GLU A 81 -14.62 -9.70 -4.55
C GLU A 81 -13.93 -10.87 -3.85
N ALA A 82 -12.65 -10.75 -3.50
CA ALA A 82 -11.94 -11.79 -2.75
C ALA A 82 -12.62 -12.10 -1.40
N ARG A 83 -13.18 -11.08 -0.73
CA ARG A 83 -13.92 -11.26 0.53
C ARG A 83 -15.28 -11.95 0.36
N LYS A 84 -15.90 -11.90 -0.84
CA LYS A 84 -17.18 -12.59 -1.09
C LYS A 84 -16.97 -14.11 -1.14
N ASP A 85 -15.85 -14.57 -1.69
CA ASP A 85 -15.49 -15.98 -1.73
C ASP A 85 -15.23 -16.53 -0.32
N LEU A 86 -14.57 -15.74 0.53
CA LEU A 86 -14.35 -16.08 1.95
C LEU A 86 -15.64 -16.07 2.80
N ARG A 87 -16.71 -15.42 2.33
CA ARG A 87 -17.99 -15.27 3.06
C ARG A 87 -19.02 -16.32 2.65
N ARG A 88 -18.73 -17.25 1.73
CA ARG A 88 -19.59 -18.43 1.56
C ARG A 88 -19.14 -19.48 2.59
N PRO A 89 -19.81 -19.61 3.76
CA PRO A 89 -19.76 -20.88 4.46
C PRO A 89 -20.33 -21.91 3.50
N ASP A 90 -19.52 -22.93 3.21
CA ASP A 90 -19.95 -24.12 2.51
C ASP A 90 -21.19 -24.66 3.25
N ASP A 91 -22.38 -24.42 2.70
CA ASP A 91 -23.66 -24.90 3.20
C ASP A 91 -23.88 -26.36 2.78
N THR A 92 -22.80 -27.13 2.68
CA THR A 92 -22.84 -28.55 2.40
C THR A 92 -23.30 -29.27 3.66
N ASN A 93 -24.60 -29.31 3.93
CA ASN A 93 -25.24 -30.25 4.86
C ASN A 93 -24.48 -31.61 4.93
N TRP A 94 -23.68 -31.81 5.99
CA TRP A 94 -23.00 -33.05 6.32
C TRP A 94 -23.93 -33.94 7.17
N HIS A 95 -24.93 -34.53 6.50
CA HIS A 95 -25.70 -35.68 6.98
C HIS A 95 -25.91 -36.70 5.87
#